data_AF-A0AAW7Q4D7-F1
#
_entry.id   AF-A0AAW7Q4D7-F1
#
_cell.length_a   1.000
_cell.length_b   1.000
_cell.length_c   1.000
_cell.angle_alpha   90.00
_cell.angle_beta   90.00
_cell.angle_gamma   90.00
#
_symmetry.space_group_name_H-M   'P 1'
#
loop_
_entity.id
_entity.type
_entity.pdbx_description
1 polymer ?
#
loop_
_entity_poly.entity_id
_entity_poly.type
_entity_poly.pdbx_seq_one_letter_code
_entity_poly.pdbx_strand_id
1 'polypeptide(L)'
;MAKKKRNNAWVQDYFFLIVPQPLEDELLSSWLTRVAIEHRRQLPIFLTLFAKKEGNQISRTDIDFLYDEKLFEVLVNKSNLTKEDIFKMSLRSEEGYLFSCNNCLYPPLQIRKLTDKRTHNGLMYCPKCLAEDKIPYFRKKWRYQFYNACPKHKVFLTDRCWRCYEKINFAKIKHFKEICICHKCEKDFRENLVIKINSNFEYGLKAISWFEKGLKDGYFIIDGEKINSLFVFESFTVLRSIVDRKDKLNLQAFPLIVEYKTICKKLEKYNSKKALSIQKEFILTSLIFYLFEEFPNNFKKFIDENKLTHKNFFHGFKDISFWYRKMVDKLIPIENKIGREINENEVIGAIKYLESIGERVNIINVAEIVGCHASMHRKFNRIYKILKFCNKL
;
A
#
# COMPACT_ATOMS: atom_id res chain seq x y z
N MET A 1 52.34 16.68 20.96
CA MET A 1 51.03 16.95 21.59
C MET A 1 50.06 15.80 21.32
N ALA A 2 49.77 14.97 22.31
CA ALA A 2 48.75 13.93 22.17
C ALA A 2 47.37 14.59 22.02
N LYS A 3 46.66 14.28 20.92
CA LYS A 3 45.25 14.69 20.76
C LYS A 3 44.44 14.06 21.89
N LYS A 4 44.14 14.81 22.96
CA LYS A 4 43.12 14.41 23.95
C LYS A 4 41.82 14.17 23.17
N LYS A 5 41.43 12.90 23.02
CA LYS A 5 40.09 12.52 22.57
C LYS A 5 39.12 13.16 23.57
N ARG A 6 38.41 14.22 23.16
CA ARG A 6 37.37 14.82 24.00
C ARG A 6 36.39 13.70 24.39
N ASN A 7 36.21 13.48 25.69
CA ASN A 7 35.19 12.57 26.17
C ASN A 7 33.83 13.19 25.84
N ASN A 8 33.21 12.79 24.73
CA ASN A 8 31.92 13.31 24.27
C ASN A 8 30.74 12.76 25.08
N ALA A 9 31.00 12.00 26.16
CA ALA A 9 29.95 11.44 27.01
C ALA A 9 29.18 12.49 27.82
N TRP A 10 29.74 13.68 28.09
CA TRP A 10 29.09 14.68 28.94
C TRP A 10 27.71 15.11 28.43
N VAL A 11 27.54 15.24 27.11
CA VAL A 11 26.25 15.65 26.48
C VAL A 11 25.13 14.63 26.74
N GLN A 12 25.50 13.39 27.05
CA GLN A 12 24.56 12.27 27.18
C GLN A 12 23.76 12.34 28.48
N ASP A 13 24.19 13.12 29.46
CA ASP A 13 23.50 13.27 30.73
C ASP A 13 22.51 14.45 30.71
N TYR A 14 22.51 15.26 29.64
CA TYR A 14 21.66 16.44 29.52
C TYR A 14 20.36 16.16 28.75
N PHE A 15 19.27 16.79 29.19
CA PHE A 15 18.02 16.87 28.45
C PHE A 15 18.23 17.61 27.11
N PHE A 16 17.28 17.46 26.19
CA PHE A 16 17.20 18.34 25.03
C PHE A 16 16.89 19.75 25.53
N LEU A 17 17.73 20.72 25.19
CA LEU A 17 17.59 22.10 25.66
C LEU A 17 16.38 22.78 25.02
N ILE A 18 16.12 22.46 23.76
CA ILE A 18 14.99 22.98 22.99
C ILE A 18 14.21 21.79 22.43
N VAL A 19 12.95 21.67 22.83
CA VAL A 19 12.06 20.61 22.37
C VAL A 19 10.89 21.24 21.62
N PRO A 20 10.97 21.31 20.27
CA PRO A 20 9.82 21.65 19.46
C PRO A 20 8.66 20.70 19.79
N GLN A 21 7.46 21.24 19.96
CA GLN A 21 6.28 20.39 20.15
C GLN A 21 6.01 19.56 18.87
N PRO A 22 5.69 18.26 19.02
CA PRO A 22 5.18 17.45 17.92
C PRO A 22 3.97 18.10 17.25
N LEU A 23 3.94 18.08 15.92
CA LEU A 23 2.81 18.57 15.14
C LEU A 23 1.85 17.45 14.77
N GLU A 24 0.61 17.80 14.45
CA GLU A 24 -0.41 16.84 14.04
C GLU A 24 0.04 16.05 12.80
N ASP A 25 -0.04 14.72 12.90
CA ASP A 25 0.38 13.77 11.86
C ASP A 25 1.87 13.88 11.49
N GLU A 26 2.74 14.43 12.34
CA GLU A 26 4.17 14.58 12.05
C GLU A 26 4.93 13.23 12.09
N LEU A 27 5.85 13.03 11.16
CA LEU A 27 6.78 11.89 11.17
C LEU A 27 7.85 12.04 12.25
N LEU A 28 8.24 10.94 12.90
CA LEU A 28 9.30 10.92 13.90
C LEU A 28 10.62 11.50 13.35
N SER A 29 11.01 11.15 12.13
CA SER A 29 12.19 11.71 11.48
C SER A 29 12.07 13.20 11.16
N SER A 30 10.86 13.70 10.89
CA SER A 30 10.59 15.14 10.72
C SER A 30 10.84 15.89 12.02
N TRP A 31 10.20 15.42 13.09
CA TRP A 31 10.33 16.01 14.42
C TRP A 31 11.78 15.98 14.91
N LEU A 32 12.47 14.84 14.82
CA LEU A 32 13.88 14.72 15.20
C LEU A 32 14.78 15.65 14.40
N THR A 33 14.47 15.90 13.13
CA THR A 33 15.24 16.84 12.30
C THR A 33 15.05 18.26 12.77
N ARG A 34 13.83 18.67 13.14
CA ARG A 34 13.56 19.98 13.74
C ARG A 34 14.30 20.14 15.07
N VAL A 35 14.23 19.14 15.96
CA VAL A 35 14.99 19.15 17.22
C VAL A 35 16.50 19.30 16.95
N ALA A 36 17.05 18.56 15.99
CA ALA A 36 18.47 18.63 15.65
C ALA A 36 18.89 20.01 15.12
N ILE A 37 18.05 20.63 14.29
CA ILE A 37 18.26 21.99 13.75
C ILE A 37 18.31 23.01 14.89
N GLU A 38 17.39 22.95 15.87
CA GLU A 38 17.41 23.83 17.05
C GLU A 38 18.71 23.68 17.87
N HIS A 39 19.25 22.47 17.93
CA HIS A 39 20.54 22.20 18.59
C HIS A 39 21.77 22.50 17.71
N ARG A 40 21.59 23.12 16.53
CA ARG A 40 22.65 23.42 15.57
C ARG A 40 23.49 22.18 15.22
N ARG A 41 22.82 21.03 15.02
CA ARG A 41 23.44 19.76 14.60
C ARG A 41 22.68 19.15 13.42
N GLN A 42 23.40 18.41 12.58
CA GLN A 42 22.75 17.56 11.59
C GLN A 42 22.12 16.36 12.31
N LEU A 43 21.01 15.84 11.79
CA LEU A 43 20.27 14.73 12.40
C LEU A 43 21.17 13.55 12.84
N PRO A 44 22.11 13.02 12.01
CA PRO A 44 22.94 11.88 12.43
C PRO A 44 23.88 12.23 13.59
N ILE A 45 24.40 13.47 13.60
CA ILE A 45 25.29 13.96 14.66
C ILE A 45 24.49 14.15 15.94
N PHE A 46 23.29 14.74 15.85
CA PHE A 46 22.38 14.89 16.99
C PHE A 46 22.06 13.55 17.63
N LEU A 47 21.64 12.55 16.83
CA LEU A 47 21.31 11.22 17.35
C LEU A 47 22.52 10.48 17.92
N THR A 48 23.71 10.66 17.34
CA THR A 48 24.94 10.06 17.89
C THR A 48 25.30 10.67 19.25
N LEU A 49 25.22 12.00 19.37
CA LEU A 49 25.60 12.72 20.59
C LEU A 49 24.60 12.53 21.72
N PHE A 50 23.31 12.64 21.41
CA PHE A 50 22.28 12.71 22.44
C PHE A 50 21.49 11.40 22.60
N ALA A 51 21.46 10.52 21.58
CA ALA A 51 20.64 9.32 21.62
C ALA A 51 21.42 7.99 21.56
N LYS A 52 22.76 8.02 21.58
CA LYS A 52 23.65 6.84 21.47
C LYS A 52 23.32 5.92 20.28
N LYS A 53 22.66 6.45 19.26
CA LYS A 53 22.30 5.72 18.04
C LYS A 53 23.30 6.09 16.96
N GLU A 54 24.02 5.11 16.43
CA GLU A 54 25.03 5.36 15.40
C GLU A 54 24.40 6.08 14.21
N GLY A 55 24.86 7.31 13.94
CA GLY A 55 24.36 8.18 12.86
C GLY A 55 24.26 7.48 11.50
N ASN A 56 25.20 6.57 11.21
CA ASN A 56 25.23 5.79 9.96
C ASN A 56 24.08 4.78 9.84
N GLN A 57 23.60 4.22 10.96
CA GLN A 57 22.47 3.29 10.98
C GLN A 57 21.15 3.99 10.63
N ILE A 58 20.96 5.24 11.06
CA ILE A 58 19.76 6.03 10.73
C ILE A 58 19.60 6.29 9.23
N SER A 59 20.71 6.38 8.49
CA SER A 59 20.65 6.53 7.02
C SER A 59 20.27 5.23 6.29
N ARG A 60 20.42 4.07 6.96
CA ARG A 60 20.17 2.73 6.43
C ARG A 60 18.84 2.14 6.92
N THR A 61 18.36 2.63 8.05
CA THR A 61 17.21 2.10 8.77
C THR A 61 16.08 3.12 8.81
N ASP A 62 14.86 2.70 8.49
CA ASP A 62 13.69 3.57 8.46
C ASP A 62 13.21 3.89 9.89
N ILE A 63 13.74 4.97 10.48
CA ILE A 63 13.44 5.39 11.86
C ILE A 63 11.96 5.73 12.06
N ASP A 64 11.23 6.08 11.00
CA ASP A 64 9.80 6.32 11.09
C ASP A 64 9.03 5.01 11.34
N PHE A 65 9.55 3.86 10.88
CA PHE A 65 8.88 2.57 10.97
C PHE A 65 9.48 1.61 12.01
N LEU A 66 10.81 1.60 12.18
CA LEU A 66 11.44 0.66 13.11
C LEU A 66 11.09 1.05 14.56
N TYR A 67 10.45 0.14 15.27
CA TYR A 67 10.28 0.26 16.72
C TYR A 67 11.61 -0.09 17.40
N ASP A 68 12.22 0.89 18.06
CA ASP A 68 13.44 0.74 18.84
C ASP A 68 13.16 1.27 20.24
N GLU A 69 12.85 0.36 21.16
CA GLU A 69 12.46 0.67 22.53
C GLU A 69 13.51 1.51 23.25
N LYS A 70 14.80 1.19 23.07
CA LYS A 70 15.89 1.96 23.67
C LYS A 70 15.92 3.39 23.17
N LEU A 71 15.72 3.58 21.86
CA LEU A 71 15.62 4.93 21.31
C LEU A 71 14.41 5.66 21.89
N PHE A 72 13.24 5.01 21.97
CA PHE A 72 12.02 5.63 22.49
C PHE A 72 12.17 6.07 23.94
N GLU A 73 12.72 5.22 24.80
CA GLU A 73 13.02 5.54 26.20
C GLU A 73 13.94 6.76 26.30
N VAL A 74 15.00 6.79 25.48
CA VAL A 74 15.92 7.93 25.45
C VAL A 74 15.22 9.22 25.00
N LEU A 75 14.34 9.14 23.99
CA LEU A 75 13.57 10.31 23.53
C LEU A 75 12.61 10.81 24.61
N VAL A 76 11.87 9.92 25.27
CA VAL A 76 10.98 10.26 26.39
C VAL A 76 11.76 10.95 27.50
N ASN A 77 12.84 10.32 27.96
CA ASN A 77 13.67 10.83 29.05
C ASN A 77 14.31 12.18 28.73
N LYS A 78 14.65 12.46 27.46
CA LYS A 78 15.35 13.70 27.08
C LYS A 78 14.44 14.83 26.62
N SER A 79 13.24 14.53 26.14
CA SER A 79 12.34 15.53 25.54
C SER A 79 11.18 15.96 26.43
N ASN A 80 10.98 15.31 27.59
CA ASN A 80 9.81 15.51 28.44
C ASN A 80 8.47 15.26 27.71
N LEU A 81 8.50 14.48 26.63
CA LEU A 81 7.32 13.97 25.93
C LEU A 81 6.96 12.60 26.48
N THR A 82 5.68 12.23 26.39
CA THR A 82 5.24 10.91 26.82
C THR A 82 5.64 9.84 25.80
N LYS A 83 5.67 8.56 26.22
CA LYS A 83 5.87 7.42 25.29
C LYS A 83 4.80 7.43 24.19
N GLU A 84 3.59 7.86 24.51
CA GLU A 84 2.48 7.98 23.56
C GLU A 84 2.75 9.06 22.50
N ASP A 85 3.27 10.24 22.88
CA ASP A 85 3.62 11.30 21.93
C ASP A 85 4.68 10.86 20.93
N ILE A 86 5.74 10.19 21.42
CA ILE A 86 6.79 9.64 20.57
C ILE A 86 6.23 8.55 19.65
N PHE A 87 5.38 7.67 20.19
CA PHE A 87 4.76 6.59 19.43
C PHE A 87 3.80 7.10 18.34
N LYS A 88 3.01 8.14 18.62
CA LYS A 88 2.11 8.77 17.64
C LYS A 88 2.84 9.28 16.38
N MET A 89 4.09 9.72 16.51
CA MET A 89 4.91 10.16 15.38
C MET A 89 5.51 9.00 14.58
N SER A 90 5.55 7.78 15.14
CA SER A 90 5.99 6.59 14.43
C SER A 90 4.89 6.07 13.51
N LEU A 91 5.27 5.52 12.35
CA LEU A 91 4.38 4.78 11.47
C LEU A 91 3.84 3.50 12.13
N ARG A 92 4.45 3.02 13.22
CA ARG A 92 3.92 1.91 14.03
C ARG A 92 2.65 2.26 14.78
N SER A 93 2.32 3.56 14.95
CA SER A 93 1.02 3.96 15.49
C SER A 93 -0.16 3.59 14.58
N GLU A 94 0.09 3.30 13.30
CA GLU A 94 -0.92 2.83 12.35
C GLU A 94 -1.08 1.31 12.32
N GLU A 95 -0.30 0.59 13.14
CA GLU A 95 -0.41 -0.86 13.26
C GLU A 95 -1.76 -1.24 13.87
N GLY A 96 -2.41 -2.25 13.30
CA GLY A 96 -3.76 -2.66 13.67
C GLY A 96 -4.87 -1.88 12.95
N TYR A 97 -4.55 -0.79 12.24
CA TYR A 97 -5.51 -0.01 11.45
C TYR A 97 -5.17 0.00 9.95
N LEU A 98 -3.91 0.24 9.60
CA LEU A 98 -3.44 0.31 8.20
C LEU A 98 -2.71 -0.97 7.78
N PHE A 99 -2.00 -1.59 8.71
CA PHE A 99 -1.22 -2.81 8.45
C PHE A 99 -1.07 -3.63 9.73
N SER A 100 -0.71 -4.90 9.56
CA SER A 100 -0.30 -5.81 10.61
C SER A 100 1.19 -6.13 10.44
N CYS A 101 1.97 -6.16 11.52
CA CYS A 101 3.41 -6.43 11.42
C CYS A 101 4.01 -7.06 12.69
N ASN A 102 4.23 -8.37 12.65
CA ASN A 102 4.95 -9.08 13.70
C ASN A 102 6.47 -8.94 13.52
N ASN A 103 7.11 -8.02 14.24
CA ASN A 103 8.57 -7.81 14.25
C ASN A 103 9.22 -7.62 12.87
N CYS A 104 8.55 -6.94 11.93
CA CYS A 104 9.13 -6.71 10.61
C CYS A 104 10.27 -5.68 10.68
N LEU A 105 11.40 -6.03 10.06
CA LEU A 105 12.52 -5.10 9.88
C LEU A 105 12.21 -4.00 8.84
N TYR A 106 11.30 -4.28 7.91
CA TYR A 106 10.97 -3.38 6.80
C TYR A 106 9.47 -3.04 6.79
N PRO A 107 9.11 -1.84 6.31
CA PRO A 107 7.71 -1.47 6.16
C PRO A 107 6.94 -2.43 5.24
N PRO A 108 5.67 -2.77 5.57
CA PRO A 108 4.80 -3.56 4.71
C PRO A 108 4.35 -2.74 3.49
N LEU A 109 3.65 -3.36 2.54
CA LEU A 109 3.32 -2.75 1.23
C LEU A 109 2.41 -1.52 1.33
N GLN A 110 1.66 -1.38 2.44
CA GLN A 110 0.80 -0.24 2.73
C GLN A 110 1.60 1.03 3.10
N ILE A 111 2.87 0.86 3.50
CA ILE A 111 3.78 1.95 3.85
C ILE A 111 4.91 2.03 2.82
N ARG A 112 5.11 3.21 2.23
CA ARG A 112 6.18 3.42 1.26
C ARG A 112 7.54 3.33 1.93
N LYS A 113 8.44 2.56 1.32
CA LYS A 113 9.85 2.47 1.75
C LYS A 113 10.58 3.77 1.42
N LEU A 114 11.41 4.28 2.35
CA LEU A 114 12.17 5.52 2.15
C LEU A 114 12.95 5.58 0.83
N THR A 115 13.62 4.48 0.47
CA THR A 115 14.33 4.36 -0.80
C THR A 115 13.92 3.08 -1.50
N ASP A 116 13.35 3.21 -2.70
CA ASP A 116 13.15 2.11 -3.63
C ASP A 116 13.84 2.44 -4.96
N LYS A 117 14.70 1.54 -5.43
CA LYS A 117 15.41 1.72 -6.71
C LYS A 117 14.49 1.50 -7.91
N ARG A 118 13.41 0.74 -7.75
CA ARG A 118 12.46 0.35 -8.81
C ARG A 118 11.33 1.35 -8.99
N THR A 119 10.95 2.06 -7.93
CA THR A 119 9.82 3.02 -7.92
C THR A 119 10.27 4.43 -7.49
N HIS A 120 9.33 5.26 -7.03
CA HIS A 120 9.58 6.54 -6.38
C HIS A 120 10.13 6.36 -4.95
N ASN A 121 10.71 7.43 -4.39
CA ASN A 121 11.14 7.45 -2.99
C ASN A 121 9.92 7.60 -2.07
N GLY A 122 9.92 6.89 -0.94
CA GLY A 122 8.74 6.86 -0.07
C GLY A 122 8.51 8.11 0.76
N LEU A 123 9.56 8.92 0.99
CA LEU A 123 9.40 10.22 1.64
C LEU A 123 8.89 11.23 0.62
N MET A 124 7.59 11.51 0.68
CA MET A 124 6.88 12.40 -0.23
C MET A 124 6.38 13.65 0.50
N TYR A 125 5.94 14.65 -0.26
CA TYR A 125 5.37 15.89 0.27
C TYR A 125 4.49 16.61 -0.73
N CYS A 126 3.65 17.51 -0.20
CA CYS A 126 2.96 18.52 -0.98
C CYS A 126 3.67 19.88 -0.79
N PRO A 127 4.22 20.48 -1.86
CA PRO A 127 4.86 21.81 -1.78
C PRO A 127 3.96 22.88 -1.17
N LYS A 128 2.66 22.84 -1.50
CA LYS A 128 1.67 23.81 -1.00
C LYS A 128 1.35 23.64 0.49
N CYS A 129 1.25 22.40 0.98
CA CYS A 129 1.13 22.17 2.43
C CYS A 129 2.33 22.77 3.17
N LEU A 130 3.56 22.49 2.71
CA LEU A 130 4.76 23.05 3.34
C LEU A 130 4.79 24.58 3.29
N ALA A 131 4.22 25.20 2.26
CA ALA A 131 4.16 26.65 2.12
C ALA A 131 3.13 27.32 3.04
N GLU A 132 2.03 26.62 3.35
CA GLU A 132 0.99 27.09 4.26
C GLU A 132 1.29 26.80 5.74
N ASP A 133 2.16 25.82 6.00
CA ASP A 133 2.56 25.44 7.34
C ASP A 133 3.33 26.58 8.01
N LYS A 134 2.82 27.06 9.17
CA LYS A 134 3.54 28.04 10.01
C LYS A 134 4.93 27.52 10.39
N ILE A 135 5.02 26.22 10.65
CA ILE A 135 6.28 25.51 10.89
C ILE A 135 6.29 24.33 9.91
N PRO A 136 7.12 24.35 8.85
CA PRO A 136 7.13 23.28 7.86
C PRO A 136 7.51 21.93 8.47
N TYR A 137 6.74 20.88 8.13
CA TYR A 137 6.97 19.53 8.64
C TYR A 137 6.46 18.46 7.67
N PHE A 138 6.97 17.24 7.82
CA PHE A 138 6.58 16.10 6.99
C PHE A 138 5.60 15.19 7.72
N ARG A 139 4.53 14.84 7.01
CA ARG A 139 3.38 14.14 7.56
C ARG A 139 3.45 12.62 7.37
N LYS A 140 2.93 11.84 8.32
CA LYS A 140 2.87 10.37 8.21
C LYS A 140 2.06 9.95 7.01
N LYS A 141 0.93 10.61 6.74
CA LYS A 141 0.07 10.23 5.61
C LYS A 141 0.73 10.31 4.24
N TRP A 142 1.78 11.11 4.08
CA TRP A 142 2.56 11.14 2.84
C TRP A 142 3.37 9.86 2.62
N ARG A 143 3.54 9.01 3.64
CA ARG A 143 4.14 7.68 3.56
C ARG A 143 3.13 6.57 3.21
N TYR A 144 1.81 6.79 3.31
CA TYR A 144 0.82 5.73 3.05
C TYR A 144 0.66 5.48 1.55
N GLN A 145 0.70 4.21 1.12
CA GLN A 145 0.69 3.82 -0.30
C GLN A 145 -0.51 4.34 -1.10
N PHE A 146 -1.67 4.49 -0.48
CA PHE A 146 -2.88 5.02 -1.13
C PHE A 146 -2.86 6.55 -1.30
N TYR A 147 -2.10 7.28 -0.47
CA TYR A 147 -2.09 8.74 -0.47
C TYR A 147 -1.07 9.26 -1.51
N ASN A 148 -1.49 9.31 -2.78
CA ASN A 148 -0.63 9.65 -3.94
C ASN A 148 -0.74 11.13 -4.39
N ALA A 149 -1.78 11.83 -3.95
CA ALA A 149 -2.05 13.23 -4.22
C ALA A 149 -2.59 13.90 -2.94
N CYS A 150 -2.47 15.22 -2.85
CA CYS A 150 -3.04 16.00 -1.75
C CYS A 150 -4.48 16.42 -2.09
N PRO A 151 -5.51 15.93 -1.38
CA PRO A 151 -6.91 16.34 -1.62
C PRO A 151 -7.14 17.84 -1.38
N LYS A 152 -6.48 18.42 -0.37
CA LYS A 152 -6.57 19.86 -0.03
C LYS A 152 -6.12 20.75 -1.19
N HIS A 153 -4.99 20.42 -1.81
CA HIS A 153 -4.36 21.28 -2.83
C HIS A 153 -4.58 20.81 -4.27
N LYS A 154 -5.20 19.64 -4.45
CA LYS A 154 -5.41 18.99 -5.75
C LYS A 154 -4.12 18.91 -6.59
N VAL A 155 -3.03 18.44 -5.98
CA VAL A 155 -1.74 18.23 -6.65
C VAL A 155 -1.19 16.84 -6.33
N PHE A 156 -0.47 16.23 -7.27
CA PHE A 156 0.29 15.01 -6.98
C PHE A 156 1.38 15.30 -5.94
N LEU A 157 1.62 14.32 -5.06
CA LEU A 157 2.75 14.41 -4.14
C LEU A 157 4.07 14.26 -4.89
N THR A 158 5.11 14.92 -4.38
CA THR A 158 6.47 14.91 -4.93
C THR A 158 7.43 14.23 -3.97
N ASP A 159 8.47 13.56 -4.48
CA ASP A 159 9.43 12.75 -3.69
C ASP A 159 10.90 13.22 -3.84
N ARG A 160 11.11 14.36 -4.48
CA ARG A 160 12.44 14.91 -4.81
C ARG A 160 12.42 16.42 -5.00
N CYS A 161 13.60 17.03 -5.09
CA CYS A 161 13.73 18.42 -5.53
C CYS A 161 13.49 18.54 -7.04
N TRP A 162 12.69 19.51 -7.50
CA TRP A 162 12.51 19.76 -8.93
C TRP A 162 13.76 20.31 -9.63
N ARG A 163 14.64 21.03 -8.91
CA ARG A 163 15.83 21.66 -9.50
C ARG A 163 16.98 20.68 -9.71
N CYS A 164 17.26 19.84 -8.72
CA CYS A 164 18.40 18.92 -8.77
C CYS A 164 18.02 17.43 -8.82
N TYR A 165 16.71 17.11 -8.80
CA TYR A 165 16.16 15.76 -8.81
C TYR A 165 16.60 14.83 -7.68
N GLU A 166 17.33 15.36 -6.69
CA GLU A 166 17.77 14.62 -5.52
C GLU A 166 16.58 14.30 -4.61
N LYS A 167 16.58 13.08 -4.08
CA LYS A 167 15.57 12.65 -3.11
C LYS A 167 15.66 13.45 -1.82
N ILE A 168 14.58 13.48 -1.08
CA ILE A 168 14.55 14.08 0.25
C ILE A 168 15.38 13.21 1.19
N ASN A 169 16.28 13.84 1.94
CA ASN A 169 17.15 13.13 2.87
C ASN A 169 17.46 14.04 4.08
N PHE A 170 16.69 13.84 5.14
CA PHE A 170 16.83 14.61 6.39
C PHE A 170 18.23 14.48 7.02
N ALA A 171 18.87 13.31 6.89
CA ALA A 171 20.19 13.08 7.45
C ALA A 171 21.27 14.02 6.88
N LYS A 172 21.04 14.59 5.68
CA LYS A 172 21.99 15.48 5.00
C LYS A 172 21.63 16.96 5.11
N ILE A 173 20.48 17.31 5.69
CA ILE A 173 20.07 18.71 5.84
C ILE A 173 21.07 19.43 6.74
N LYS A 174 21.48 20.64 6.34
CA LYS A 174 22.39 21.47 7.12
C LYS A 174 21.63 22.08 8.30
N HIS A 175 22.26 22.09 9.47
CA HIS A 175 21.63 22.47 10.74
C HIS A 175 21.22 23.95 10.88
N PHE A 176 21.63 24.81 9.95
CA PHE A 176 21.25 26.22 9.90
C PHE A 176 20.19 26.49 8.81
N LYS A 177 19.57 25.43 8.26
CA LYS A 177 18.51 25.49 7.27
C LYS A 177 17.24 24.88 7.84
N GLU A 178 16.08 25.27 7.30
CA GLU A 178 14.80 24.62 7.59
C GLU A 178 14.72 23.22 6.96
N ILE A 179 13.81 22.39 7.48
CA ILE A 179 13.57 21.02 6.97
C ILE A 179 13.06 20.99 5.52
N CYS A 180 12.47 22.10 5.05
CA CYS A 180 11.97 22.27 3.69
C CYS A 180 13.06 22.65 2.68
N ILE A 181 14.33 22.75 3.09
CA ILE A 181 15.43 23.10 2.20
C ILE A 181 16.13 21.85 1.66
N CYS A 182 16.27 21.76 0.33
CA CYS A 182 16.98 20.66 -0.31
C CYS A 182 18.44 20.59 0.15
N HIS A 183 18.85 19.43 0.67
CA HIS A 183 20.20 19.22 1.17
C HIS A 183 21.31 19.36 0.10
N LYS A 184 20.98 19.24 -1.20
CA LYS A 184 21.95 19.21 -2.30
C LYS A 184 22.10 20.56 -2.99
N CYS A 185 20.99 21.16 -3.42
CA CYS A 185 21.02 22.43 -4.15
C CYS A 185 20.49 23.63 -3.34
N GLU A 186 20.13 23.42 -2.07
CA GLU A 186 19.62 24.44 -1.15
C GLU A 186 18.35 25.17 -1.60
N LYS A 187 17.65 24.63 -2.60
CA LYS A 187 16.36 25.17 -3.03
C LYS A 187 15.23 24.70 -2.14
N ASP A 188 14.29 25.60 -1.96
CA ASP A 188 13.14 25.43 -1.09
C ASP A 188 12.10 24.51 -1.74
N PHE A 189 11.65 23.50 -1.00
CA PHE A 189 10.60 22.58 -1.39
C PHE A 189 9.23 23.26 -1.52
N ARG A 190 9.01 24.41 -0.86
CA ARG A 190 7.79 25.23 -0.97
C ARG A 190 7.64 25.82 -2.37
N GLU A 191 8.75 26.10 -3.04
CA GLU A 191 8.80 26.63 -4.41
C GLU A 191 8.81 25.54 -5.49
N ASN A 192 8.66 24.26 -5.10
CA ASN A 192 8.67 23.19 -6.09
C ASN A 192 7.52 23.31 -7.08
N LEU A 193 7.82 23.03 -8.36
CA LEU A 193 6.80 22.85 -9.39
C LEU A 193 5.83 21.75 -8.98
N VAL A 194 4.53 22.04 -9.09
CA VAL A 194 3.45 21.12 -8.76
C VAL A 194 2.79 20.60 -10.03
N ILE A 195 2.49 19.30 -10.05
CA ILE A 195 1.62 18.72 -11.08
C ILE A 195 0.19 18.76 -10.52
N LYS A 196 -0.65 19.62 -11.10
CA LYS A 196 -2.06 19.74 -10.73
C LYS A 196 -2.82 18.47 -11.14
N ILE A 197 -3.83 18.13 -10.34
CA ILE A 197 -4.83 17.13 -10.70
C ILE A 197 -5.78 17.78 -11.72
N ASN A 198 -5.78 17.26 -12.95
CA ASN A 198 -6.73 17.70 -13.98
C ASN A 198 -8.13 17.15 -13.69
N SER A 199 -9.15 17.71 -14.34
CA SER A 199 -10.56 17.31 -14.21
C SER A 199 -10.77 15.79 -14.28
N ASN A 200 -10.12 15.12 -15.24
CA ASN A 200 -10.24 13.68 -15.41
C ASN A 200 -9.83 12.89 -14.16
N PHE A 201 -8.83 13.39 -13.42
CA PHE A 201 -8.27 12.73 -12.25
C PHE A 201 -8.99 13.06 -10.93
N GLU A 202 -10.02 13.90 -10.93
CA GLU A 202 -10.76 14.26 -9.72
C GLU A 202 -11.40 13.05 -9.03
N TYR A 203 -11.81 12.04 -9.81
CA TYR A 203 -12.33 10.78 -9.28
C TYR A 203 -11.36 10.12 -8.29
N GLY A 204 -10.05 10.16 -8.56
CA GLY A 204 -9.06 9.57 -7.65
C GLY A 204 -8.83 10.34 -6.36
N LEU A 205 -9.20 11.63 -6.29
CA LEU A 205 -9.21 12.36 -5.02
C LEU A 205 -10.31 11.87 -4.08
N LYS A 206 -11.46 11.43 -4.63
CA LYS A 206 -12.51 10.77 -3.85
C LYS A 206 -11.98 9.48 -3.22
N ALA A 207 -11.25 8.68 -3.99
CA ALA A 207 -10.62 7.45 -3.49
C ALA A 207 -9.66 7.73 -2.32
N ILE A 208 -8.75 8.71 -2.44
CA ILE A 208 -7.85 9.07 -1.34
C ILE A 208 -8.63 9.49 -0.10
N SER A 209 -9.66 10.32 -0.27
CA SER A 209 -10.48 10.81 0.84
C SER A 209 -11.25 9.68 1.52
N TRP A 210 -11.73 8.68 0.76
CA TRP A 210 -12.39 7.49 1.27
C TRP A 210 -11.44 6.63 2.11
N PHE A 211 -10.22 6.37 1.63
CA PHE A 211 -9.21 5.63 2.39
C PHE A 211 -8.71 6.41 3.62
N GLU A 212 -8.50 7.71 3.52
CA GLU A 212 -8.09 8.56 4.65
C GLU A 212 -9.17 8.56 5.75
N LYS A 213 -10.45 8.67 5.36
CA LYS A 213 -11.57 8.58 6.29
C LYS A 213 -11.65 7.20 6.94
N GLY A 214 -11.60 6.11 6.17
CA GLY A 214 -11.69 4.77 6.73
C GLY A 214 -10.52 4.39 7.65
N LEU A 215 -9.32 4.92 7.37
CA LEU A 215 -8.19 4.81 8.29
C LEU A 215 -8.44 5.58 9.59
N LYS A 216 -8.87 6.84 9.49
CA LYS A 216 -9.14 7.70 10.65
C LYS A 216 -10.24 7.13 11.55
N ASP A 217 -11.31 6.60 10.95
CA ASP A 217 -12.44 6.04 11.67
C ASP A 217 -12.12 4.63 12.24
N GLY A 218 -11.08 3.96 11.71
CA GLY A 218 -10.71 2.58 12.05
C GLY A 218 -11.59 1.51 11.41
N TYR A 219 -12.47 1.90 10.48
CA TYR A 219 -13.37 1.00 9.76
C TYR A 219 -13.87 1.60 8.44
N PHE A 220 -14.36 0.74 7.57
CA PHE A 220 -15.11 1.09 6.36
C PHE A 220 -16.54 0.56 6.46
N ILE A 221 -17.46 1.19 5.74
CA ILE A 221 -18.83 0.68 5.54
C ILE A 221 -18.90 0.16 4.10
N ILE A 222 -19.11 -1.14 3.93
CA ILE A 222 -19.24 -1.80 2.61
C ILE A 222 -20.42 -2.77 2.70
N ASP A 223 -21.35 -2.72 1.75
CA ASP A 223 -22.59 -3.53 1.76
C ASP A 223 -23.44 -3.33 3.04
N GLY A 224 -23.38 -2.12 3.64
CA GLY A 224 -24.03 -1.82 4.92
C GLY A 224 -23.33 -2.42 6.16
N GLU A 225 -22.26 -3.19 5.99
CA GLU A 225 -21.51 -3.80 7.08
C GLU A 225 -20.30 -2.94 7.51
N LYS A 226 -20.06 -2.87 8.82
CA LYS A 226 -18.89 -2.21 9.41
C LYS A 226 -17.70 -3.17 9.42
N ILE A 227 -16.66 -2.83 8.65
CA ILE A 227 -15.49 -3.68 8.45
C ILE A 227 -14.26 -2.97 9.00
N ASN A 228 -13.49 -3.65 9.85
CA ASN A 228 -12.26 -3.10 10.41
C ASN A 228 -11.31 -2.63 9.28
N SER A 229 -10.72 -1.44 9.44
CA SER A 229 -9.87 -0.83 8.41
C SER A 229 -8.70 -1.71 8.01
N LEU A 230 -8.13 -2.45 8.96
CA LEU A 230 -7.01 -3.35 8.73
C LEU A 230 -7.33 -4.36 7.62
N PHE A 231 -8.50 -5.00 7.68
CA PHE A 231 -8.87 -6.01 6.70
C PHE A 231 -9.06 -5.43 5.30
N VAL A 232 -9.55 -4.19 5.19
CA VAL A 232 -9.67 -3.50 3.90
C VAL A 232 -8.30 -3.14 3.34
N PHE A 233 -7.36 -2.67 4.17
CA PHE A 233 -6.00 -2.34 3.73
C PHE A 233 -5.11 -3.56 3.46
N GLU A 234 -5.32 -4.69 4.15
CA GLU A 234 -4.73 -5.97 3.79
C GLU A 234 -5.24 -6.41 2.41
N SER A 235 -6.56 -6.36 2.21
CA SER A 235 -7.21 -6.65 0.91
C SER A 235 -6.73 -5.72 -0.19
N PHE A 236 -6.49 -4.44 0.11
CA PHE A 236 -5.96 -3.46 -0.83
C PHE A 236 -4.66 -3.93 -1.47
N THR A 237 -3.73 -4.53 -0.70
CA THR A 237 -2.44 -5.00 -1.24
C THR A 237 -2.64 -6.12 -2.26
N VAL A 238 -3.56 -7.04 -1.96
CA VAL A 238 -3.94 -8.15 -2.84
C VAL A 238 -4.62 -7.62 -4.10
N LEU A 239 -5.66 -6.80 -3.93
CA LEU A 239 -6.42 -6.20 -5.04
C LEU A 239 -5.55 -5.35 -5.94
N ARG A 240 -4.62 -4.56 -5.39
CA ARG A 240 -3.66 -3.75 -6.17
C ARG A 240 -2.84 -4.59 -7.14
N SER A 241 -2.51 -5.83 -6.79
CA SER A 241 -1.81 -6.73 -7.69
C SER A 241 -2.75 -7.36 -8.74
N ILE A 242 -4.00 -7.64 -8.38
CA ILE A 242 -5.01 -8.25 -9.26
C ILE A 242 -5.51 -7.27 -10.32
N VAL A 243 -5.70 -6.01 -9.93
CA VAL A 243 -6.21 -4.95 -10.82
C VAL A 243 -5.15 -4.41 -11.78
N ASP A 244 -3.85 -4.59 -11.48
CA ASP A 244 -2.74 -4.11 -12.32
C ASP A 244 -2.52 -5.01 -13.54
N ARG A 245 -3.49 -5.03 -14.46
CA ARG A 245 -3.52 -5.88 -15.66
C ARG A 245 -3.01 -5.19 -16.93
N LYS A 246 -2.54 -3.95 -16.82
CA LYS A 246 -2.05 -3.12 -17.92
C LYS A 246 -3.05 -3.10 -19.09
N ASP A 247 -2.57 -3.30 -20.32
CA ASP A 247 -3.40 -3.34 -21.53
C ASP A 247 -4.47 -4.43 -21.52
N LYS A 248 -4.29 -5.49 -20.71
CA LYS A 248 -5.27 -6.59 -20.58
C LYS A 248 -6.43 -6.25 -19.62
N LEU A 249 -6.41 -5.10 -18.95
CA LEU A 249 -7.51 -4.69 -18.09
C LEU A 249 -8.76 -4.41 -18.94
N ASN A 250 -9.82 -5.17 -18.67
CA ASN A 250 -11.14 -4.98 -19.26
C ASN A 250 -12.10 -4.43 -18.20
N LEU A 251 -12.32 -3.11 -18.22
CA LEU A 251 -13.25 -2.43 -17.31
C LEU A 251 -13.62 -1.05 -17.86
N GLN A 252 -14.44 -1.00 -18.91
CA GLN A 252 -14.71 0.27 -19.63
C GLN A 252 -15.49 1.28 -18.81
N ALA A 253 -16.27 0.82 -17.82
CA ALA A 253 -17.02 1.70 -16.94
C ALA A 253 -16.14 2.41 -15.89
N PHE A 254 -14.88 2.02 -15.73
CA PHE A 254 -13.98 2.68 -14.79
C PHE A 254 -13.57 4.07 -15.32
N PRO A 255 -13.78 5.17 -14.57
CA PRO A 255 -13.58 6.53 -15.07
C PRO A 255 -12.17 6.85 -15.58
N LEU A 256 -11.13 6.18 -15.05
CA LEU A 256 -9.73 6.45 -15.38
C LEU A 256 -9.10 5.36 -16.28
N ILE A 257 -9.92 4.57 -16.99
CA ILE A 257 -9.43 3.43 -17.79
C ILE A 257 -8.51 3.87 -18.94
N VAL A 258 -8.83 5.00 -19.59
CA VAL A 258 -8.04 5.55 -20.70
C VAL A 258 -6.69 6.04 -20.22
N GLU A 259 -6.68 6.81 -19.12
CA GLU A 259 -5.48 7.32 -18.46
C GLU A 259 -4.59 6.17 -17.97
N TYR A 260 -5.19 5.13 -17.37
CA TYR A 260 -4.49 3.94 -16.91
C TYR A 260 -3.74 3.26 -18.06
N LYS A 261 -4.45 2.91 -19.14
CA LYS A 261 -3.84 2.26 -20.32
C LYS A 261 -2.77 3.15 -20.95
N THR A 262 -3.01 4.45 -21.04
CA THR A 262 -2.03 5.41 -21.55
C THR A 262 -0.75 5.44 -20.73
N ILE A 263 -0.86 5.49 -19.40
CA ILE A 263 0.29 5.48 -18.48
C ILE A 263 1.03 4.15 -18.54
N CYS A 264 0.32 3.02 -18.60
CA CYS A 264 0.92 1.70 -18.77
C CYS A 264 1.76 1.61 -20.04
N LYS A 265 1.22 2.04 -21.19
CA LYS A 265 1.96 2.07 -22.47
C LYS A 265 3.19 2.98 -22.41
N LYS A 266 3.09 4.14 -21.77
CA LYS A 266 4.25 5.04 -21.57
C LYS A 266 5.33 4.37 -20.69
N LEU A 267 4.94 3.75 -19.58
CA LEU A 267 5.89 3.10 -18.66
C LEU A 267 6.64 1.92 -19.29
N GLU A 268 6.09 1.29 -20.33
CA GLU A 268 6.79 0.24 -21.09
C GLU A 268 7.86 0.82 -22.03
N LYS A 269 7.66 2.04 -22.54
CA LYS A 269 8.55 2.70 -23.50
C LYS A 269 9.66 3.53 -22.84
N TYR A 270 9.41 4.13 -21.68
CA TYR A 270 10.35 5.08 -21.05
C TYR A 270 11.19 4.46 -19.91
N ASN A 271 12.49 4.74 -19.92
CA ASN A 271 13.42 4.31 -18.86
C ASN A 271 13.24 5.09 -17.54
N SER A 272 12.75 6.34 -17.58
CA SER A 272 12.48 7.14 -16.37
C SER A 272 11.07 6.88 -15.85
N LYS A 273 10.97 5.93 -14.92
CA LYS A 273 9.68 5.34 -14.47
C LYS A 273 9.01 6.06 -13.30
N LYS A 274 9.70 6.99 -12.62
CA LYS A 274 9.32 7.36 -11.24
C LYS A 274 8.10 8.28 -11.11
N ALA A 275 7.99 9.36 -11.89
CA ALA A 275 6.84 10.26 -11.80
C ALA A 275 5.55 9.60 -12.34
N LEU A 276 5.66 8.89 -13.46
CA LEU A 276 4.57 8.08 -14.01
C LEU A 276 4.17 6.93 -13.08
N SER A 277 5.08 6.43 -12.24
CA SER A 277 4.76 5.44 -11.21
C SER A 277 3.77 5.99 -10.17
N ILE A 278 3.93 7.24 -9.73
CA ILE A 278 3.00 7.86 -8.75
C ILE A 278 1.61 8.01 -9.35
N GLN A 279 1.51 8.48 -10.60
CA GLN A 279 0.23 8.58 -11.31
C GLN A 279 -0.41 7.21 -11.53
N LYS A 280 0.39 6.19 -11.86
CA LYS A 280 -0.11 4.81 -11.96
C LYS A 280 -0.67 4.32 -10.62
N GLU A 281 0.04 4.50 -9.51
CA GLU A 281 -0.44 4.10 -8.18
C GLU A 281 -1.70 4.88 -7.77
N PHE A 282 -1.79 6.16 -8.12
CA PHE A 282 -3.01 6.96 -7.93
C PHE A 282 -4.20 6.34 -8.65
N ILE A 283 -4.06 5.95 -9.92
CA ILE A 283 -5.14 5.32 -10.67
C ILE A 283 -5.48 3.93 -10.13
N LEU A 284 -4.48 3.11 -9.78
CA LEU A 284 -4.72 1.79 -9.18
C LEU A 284 -5.46 1.90 -7.84
N THR A 285 -5.11 2.88 -7.01
CA THR A 285 -5.84 3.20 -5.78
C THR A 285 -7.30 3.56 -6.08
N SER A 286 -7.52 4.37 -7.12
CA SER A 286 -8.85 4.78 -7.58
C SER A 286 -9.67 3.61 -8.12
N LEU A 287 -9.01 2.65 -8.77
CA LEU A 287 -9.62 1.44 -9.29
C LEU A 287 -10.07 0.52 -8.17
N ILE A 288 -9.27 0.36 -7.10
CA ILE A 288 -9.68 -0.40 -5.92
C ILE A 288 -10.88 0.26 -5.24
N PHE A 289 -10.88 1.59 -5.11
CA PHE A 289 -12.05 2.33 -4.62
C PHE A 289 -13.29 2.09 -5.49
N TYR A 290 -13.15 2.13 -6.82
CA TYR A 290 -14.25 1.83 -7.76
C TYR A 290 -14.89 0.45 -7.51
N LEU A 291 -14.08 -0.57 -7.18
CA LEU A 291 -14.61 -1.90 -6.84
C LEU A 291 -15.54 -1.89 -5.61
N PHE A 292 -15.35 -0.93 -4.70
CA PHE A 292 -16.12 -0.83 -3.44
C PHE A 292 -17.24 0.23 -3.46
N GLU A 293 -17.21 1.21 -4.37
CA GLU A 293 -18.18 2.34 -4.41
C GLU A 293 -19.63 1.86 -4.62
N GLU A 294 -19.86 0.92 -5.55
CA GLU A 294 -21.15 0.26 -5.78
C GLU A 294 -21.04 -1.24 -5.53
N PHE A 295 -20.50 -1.60 -4.36
CA PHE A 295 -20.35 -3.01 -3.99
C PHE A 295 -21.74 -3.69 -3.83
N PRO A 296 -21.95 -4.92 -4.36
CA PRO A 296 -20.98 -5.79 -5.03
C PRO A 296 -20.92 -5.65 -6.57
N ASN A 297 -21.70 -4.76 -7.17
CA ASN A 297 -21.92 -4.69 -8.63
C ASN A 297 -20.63 -4.40 -9.40
N ASN A 298 -19.88 -3.36 -9.02
CA ASN A 298 -18.62 -3.01 -9.68
C ASN A 298 -17.57 -4.13 -9.54
N PHE A 299 -17.54 -4.79 -8.39
CA PHE A 299 -16.63 -5.91 -8.14
C PHE A 299 -16.98 -7.12 -9.04
N LYS A 300 -18.26 -7.50 -9.10
CA LYS A 300 -18.73 -8.59 -9.99
C LYS A 300 -18.43 -8.29 -11.45
N LYS A 301 -18.73 -7.07 -11.90
CA LYS A 301 -18.41 -6.62 -13.26
C LYS A 301 -16.92 -6.76 -13.58
N PHE A 302 -16.04 -6.36 -12.65
CA PHE A 302 -14.61 -6.55 -12.82
C PHE A 302 -14.20 -8.03 -12.93
N ILE A 303 -14.79 -8.91 -12.12
CA ILE A 303 -14.55 -10.36 -12.19
C ILE A 303 -14.96 -10.90 -13.57
N ASP A 304 -16.18 -10.60 -14.00
CA ASP A 304 -16.79 -11.15 -15.22
C ASP A 304 -16.05 -10.65 -16.47
N GLU A 305 -15.81 -9.35 -16.59
CA GLU A 305 -15.15 -8.75 -17.75
C GLU A 305 -13.69 -9.19 -17.90
N ASN A 306 -13.02 -9.54 -16.79
CA ASN A 306 -11.63 -10.02 -16.78
C ASN A 306 -11.50 -11.54 -16.66
N LYS A 307 -12.62 -12.27 -16.64
CA LYS A 307 -12.68 -13.74 -16.50
C LYS A 307 -11.87 -14.26 -15.32
N LEU A 308 -12.03 -13.62 -14.16
CA LEU A 308 -11.29 -13.97 -12.95
C LEU A 308 -11.92 -15.18 -12.26
N THR A 309 -11.06 -16.08 -11.81
CA THR A 309 -11.46 -17.27 -11.04
C THR A 309 -11.11 -17.10 -9.58
N HIS A 310 -11.71 -17.93 -8.72
CA HIS A 310 -11.41 -17.97 -7.28
C HIS A 310 -9.90 -18.01 -7.01
N LYS A 311 -9.16 -18.87 -7.73
CA LYS A 311 -7.70 -19.00 -7.65
C LYS A 311 -6.95 -17.67 -7.84
N ASN A 312 -7.44 -16.76 -8.69
CA ASN A 312 -6.77 -15.48 -8.93
C ASN A 312 -6.72 -14.58 -7.69
N PHE A 313 -7.66 -14.75 -6.75
CA PHE A 313 -7.76 -13.93 -5.54
C PHE A 313 -6.96 -14.45 -4.36
N PHE A 314 -6.55 -15.73 -4.38
CA PHE A 314 -5.83 -16.39 -3.28
C PHE A 314 -4.40 -16.83 -3.64
N HIS A 315 -4.11 -17.04 -4.92
CA HIS A 315 -2.81 -17.57 -5.34
C HIS A 315 -1.66 -16.60 -5.07
N GLY A 316 -0.71 -17.02 -4.23
CA GLY A 316 0.52 -16.27 -3.95
C GLY A 316 0.42 -15.29 -2.78
N PHE A 317 -0.72 -15.23 -2.09
CA PHE A 317 -0.90 -14.42 -0.89
C PHE A 317 -0.92 -15.31 0.35
N LYS A 318 -0.06 -14.99 1.31
CA LYS A 318 -0.05 -15.58 2.64
C LYS A 318 -0.89 -14.69 3.56
N ASP A 319 -1.56 -15.30 4.54
CA ASP A 319 -2.24 -14.58 5.64
C ASP A 319 -3.38 -13.65 5.17
N ILE A 320 -4.26 -14.16 4.30
CA ILE A 320 -5.46 -13.46 3.85
C ILE A 320 -6.48 -13.38 4.99
N SER A 321 -7.06 -12.20 5.21
CA SER A 321 -8.07 -11.99 6.24
C SER A 321 -9.34 -12.83 5.99
N PHE A 322 -9.96 -13.28 7.09
CA PHE A 322 -11.22 -14.03 7.01
C PHE A 322 -12.31 -13.24 6.27
N TRP A 323 -12.37 -11.93 6.50
CA TRP A 323 -13.30 -11.05 5.81
C TRP A 323 -13.10 -11.06 4.29
N TYR A 324 -11.86 -10.89 3.80
CA TYR A 324 -11.58 -10.94 2.36
C TYR A 324 -11.96 -12.28 1.76
N ARG A 325 -11.64 -13.38 2.46
CA ARG A 325 -12.00 -14.72 2.00
C ARG A 325 -13.51 -14.88 1.87
N LYS A 326 -14.27 -14.53 2.91
CA LYS A 326 -15.74 -14.58 2.89
C LYS A 326 -16.32 -13.69 1.79
N MET A 327 -15.76 -12.50 1.59
CA MET A 327 -16.15 -11.58 0.51
C MET A 327 -15.97 -12.23 -0.86
N VAL A 328 -14.79 -12.79 -1.15
CA VAL A 328 -14.52 -13.44 -2.44
C VAL A 328 -15.37 -14.70 -2.62
N ASP A 329 -15.53 -15.53 -1.59
CA ASP A 329 -16.34 -16.76 -1.64
C ASP A 329 -17.82 -16.45 -1.95
N LYS A 330 -18.36 -15.32 -1.46
CA LYS A 330 -19.72 -14.84 -1.77
C LYS A 330 -19.86 -14.38 -3.24
N LEU A 331 -18.79 -13.87 -3.83
CA LEU A 331 -18.79 -13.29 -5.18
C LEU A 331 -18.45 -14.30 -6.26
N ILE A 332 -17.56 -15.25 -5.95
CA ILE A 332 -17.04 -16.25 -6.89
C ILE A 332 -17.23 -17.62 -6.25
N PRO A 333 -18.13 -18.47 -6.76
CA PRO A 333 -18.26 -19.83 -6.25
C PRO A 333 -16.92 -20.55 -6.38
N ILE A 334 -16.56 -21.32 -5.35
CA ILE A 334 -15.37 -22.19 -5.39
C ILE A 334 -15.66 -23.28 -6.41
N GLU A 335 -15.21 -23.07 -7.64
CA GLU A 335 -15.16 -24.14 -8.63
C GLU A 335 -14.05 -25.11 -8.24
N ASN A 336 -14.37 -26.03 -7.33
CA ASN A 336 -13.49 -27.12 -6.92
C ASN A 336 -13.43 -28.20 -8.01
N LYS A 337 -13.15 -27.78 -9.26
CA LYS A 337 -13.36 -28.60 -10.46
C LYS A 337 -12.08 -29.14 -11.10
N ILE A 338 -10.90 -28.94 -10.49
CA ILE A 338 -9.59 -29.27 -11.08
C ILE A 338 -8.81 -30.35 -10.29
N GLY A 339 -9.18 -30.67 -9.05
CA GLY A 339 -8.36 -31.51 -8.16
C GLY A 339 -8.97 -32.82 -7.66
N ARG A 340 -10.27 -33.05 -7.86
CA ARG A 340 -10.94 -34.28 -7.37
C ARG A 340 -10.74 -35.42 -8.37
N GLU A 341 -10.33 -36.57 -7.87
CA GLU A 341 -10.26 -37.77 -8.70
C GLU A 341 -11.68 -38.33 -8.92
N ILE A 342 -12.19 -38.14 -10.14
CA ILE A 342 -13.50 -38.66 -10.55
C ILE A 342 -13.35 -40.13 -10.94
N ASN A 343 -14.19 -40.97 -10.34
CA ASN A 343 -14.26 -42.40 -10.66
C ASN A 343 -15.36 -42.68 -11.70
N GLU A 344 -15.31 -43.85 -12.34
CA GLU A 344 -16.27 -44.23 -13.39
C GLU A 344 -17.70 -44.40 -12.84
N ASN A 345 -17.84 -44.92 -11.61
CA ASN A 345 -19.12 -45.18 -10.97
C ASN A 345 -19.92 -43.90 -10.70
N GLU A 346 -19.25 -42.81 -10.36
CA GLU A 346 -19.86 -41.49 -10.17
C GLU A 346 -20.46 -40.95 -11.47
N VAL A 347 -19.75 -41.14 -12.59
CA VAL A 347 -20.23 -40.72 -13.91
C VAL A 347 -21.42 -41.58 -14.34
N ILE A 348 -21.36 -42.90 -14.13
CA ILE A 348 -22.48 -43.82 -14.40
C ILE A 348 -23.69 -43.50 -13.52
N GLY A 349 -23.47 -43.23 -12.23
CA GLY A 349 -24.54 -42.85 -11.29
C GLY A 349 -25.22 -41.54 -11.70
N ALA A 350 -24.43 -40.54 -12.12
CA ALA A 350 -24.95 -39.28 -12.62
C ALA A 350 -25.77 -39.44 -13.90
N ILE A 351 -25.34 -40.30 -14.82
CA ILE A 351 -26.08 -40.65 -16.05
C ILE A 351 -27.43 -41.29 -15.67
N LYS A 352 -27.41 -42.36 -14.86
CA LYS A 352 -28.63 -43.07 -14.43
C LYS A 352 -29.60 -42.16 -13.68
N TYR A 353 -29.07 -41.24 -12.88
CA TYR A 353 -29.87 -40.25 -12.20
C TYR A 353 -30.59 -39.33 -13.19
N LEU A 354 -29.87 -38.76 -14.17
CA LEU A 354 -30.47 -37.92 -15.21
C LEU A 354 -31.53 -38.69 -16.03
N GLU A 355 -31.28 -39.95 -16.36
CA GLU A 355 -32.25 -40.83 -17.01
C GLU A 355 -33.51 -41.04 -16.15
N SER A 356 -33.33 -41.28 -14.84
CA SER A 356 -34.44 -41.53 -13.91
C SER A 356 -35.37 -40.34 -13.73
N ILE A 357 -34.87 -39.12 -13.92
CA ILE A 357 -35.65 -37.87 -13.83
C ILE A 357 -36.09 -37.37 -15.21
N GLY A 358 -35.80 -38.10 -16.30
CA GLY A 358 -36.17 -37.73 -17.67
C GLY A 358 -35.39 -36.55 -18.25
N GLU A 359 -34.25 -36.19 -17.66
CA GLU A 359 -33.41 -35.08 -18.09
C GLU A 359 -32.44 -35.50 -19.21
N ARG A 360 -32.05 -34.53 -20.04
CA ARG A 360 -31.18 -34.80 -21.19
C ARG A 360 -29.78 -35.20 -20.73
N VAL A 361 -29.35 -36.42 -21.05
CA VAL A 361 -27.98 -36.87 -20.78
C VAL A 361 -27.00 -36.22 -21.76
N ASN A 362 -26.31 -35.19 -21.29
CA ASN A 362 -25.25 -34.52 -22.04
C ASN A 362 -24.05 -34.20 -21.12
N ILE A 363 -22.89 -33.92 -21.72
CA ILE A 363 -21.64 -33.73 -20.97
C ILE A 363 -21.70 -32.59 -19.93
N ILE A 364 -22.54 -31.58 -20.15
CA ILE A 364 -22.71 -30.44 -19.25
C ILE A 364 -23.53 -30.88 -18.04
N ASN A 365 -24.70 -31.49 -18.27
CA ASN A 365 -25.60 -31.94 -17.21
C ASN A 365 -24.94 -33.03 -16.34
N VAL A 366 -24.20 -33.97 -16.95
CA VAL A 366 -23.46 -34.99 -16.20
C VAL A 366 -22.32 -34.36 -15.39
N ALA A 367 -21.59 -33.38 -15.94
CA ALA A 367 -20.53 -32.69 -15.21
C ALA A 367 -21.06 -31.89 -14.01
N GLU A 368 -22.27 -31.33 -14.13
CA GLU A 368 -22.95 -30.60 -13.06
C GLU A 368 -23.28 -31.51 -11.88
N ILE A 369 -23.91 -32.67 -12.13
CA ILE A 369 -24.22 -33.67 -11.10
C ILE A 369 -22.94 -34.25 -10.45
N VAL A 370 -21.89 -34.49 -11.24
CA VAL A 370 -20.59 -34.97 -10.73
C VAL A 370 -19.81 -33.90 -9.95
N GLY A 371 -20.19 -32.62 -10.09
CA GLY A 371 -19.52 -31.49 -9.44
C GLY A 371 -18.19 -31.10 -10.09
N CYS A 372 -18.06 -31.23 -11.42
CA CYS A 372 -16.83 -30.97 -12.17
C CYS A 372 -17.03 -30.02 -13.37
N HIS A 373 -15.94 -29.67 -14.08
CA HIS A 373 -16.01 -28.78 -15.24
C HIS A 373 -16.02 -29.59 -16.54
N ALA A 374 -17.09 -29.47 -17.31
CA ALA A 374 -17.34 -30.25 -18.52
C ALA A 374 -16.23 -30.16 -19.59
N SER A 375 -15.53 -29.03 -19.71
CA SER A 375 -14.43 -28.90 -20.69
C SER A 375 -13.02 -29.05 -20.12
N MET A 376 -12.80 -28.78 -18.82
CA MET A 376 -11.46 -28.68 -18.25
C MET A 376 -10.99 -29.96 -17.55
N HIS A 377 -11.92 -30.80 -17.09
CA HIS A 377 -11.57 -31.98 -16.32
C HIS A 377 -11.22 -33.16 -17.24
N ARG A 378 -9.92 -33.31 -17.57
CA ARG A 378 -9.42 -34.31 -18.54
C ARG A 378 -9.85 -35.75 -18.23
N LYS A 379 -9.82 -36.17 -16.95
CA LYS A 379 -10.20 -37.54 -16.53
C LYS A 379 -11.68 -37.81 -16.75
N PHE A 380 -12.57 -36.95 -16.25
CA PHE A 380 -14.01 -36.95 -16.55
C PHE A 380 -14.28 -36.99 -18.06
N ASN A 381 -13.66 -36.12 -18.85
CA ASN A 381 -13.87 -36.10 -20.31
C ASN A 381 -13.47 -37.39 -21.00
N ARG A 382 -12.41 -38.05 -20.51
CA ARG A 382 -12.02 -39.38 -20.98
C ARG A 382 -13.05 -40.43 -20.61
N ILE A 383 -13.49 -40.47 -19.35
CA ILE A 383 -14.51 -41.42 -18.85
C ILE A 383 -15.83 -41.24 -19.61
N TYR A 384 -16.36 -40.02 -19.69
CA TYR A 384 -17.62 -39.74 -20.38
C TYR A 384 -17.56 -40.09 -21.87
N LYS A 385 -16.44 -39.80 -22.55
CA LYS A 385 -16.25 -40.23 -23.96
C LYS A 385 -16.26 -41.75 -24.08
N ILE A 386 -15.53 -42.47 -23.23
CA ILE A 386 -15.50 -43.94 -23.25
C ILE A 386 -16.92 -44.49 -23.06
N LEU A 387 -17.65 -44.02 -22.05
CA LEU A 387 -19.02 -44.46 -21.79
C LEU A 387 -19.97 -44.17 -22.95
N LYS A 388 -19.80 -43.02 -23.62
CA LYS A 388 -20.57 -42.65 -24.81
C LYS A 388 -20.26 -43.49 -26.05
N PHE A 389 -18.99 -43.84 -26.26
CA PHE A 389 -18.58 -44.66 -27.41
C PHE A 389 -18.87 -46.16 -27.21
N CYS A 390 -18.94 -46.63 -25.97
CA CYS A 390 -19.20 -48.04 -25.64
C CYS A 390 -20.69 -48.41 -25.57
N ASN A 391 -21.63 -47.57 -26.04
CA ASN A 391 -23.08 -47.80 -25.97
C ASN A 391 -23.60 -48.16 -24.56
N LYS A 392 -23.04 -47.54 -23.52
CA LYS A 392 -23.60 -47.56 -22.15
C LYS A 392 -24.38 -46.27 -21.82
N LEU A 393 -24.85 -45.58 -22.87
CA LEU A 393 -25.61 -44.33 -22.85
C LEU A 393 -26.83 -44.44 -23.76
#